data_AF-A0A0C1H9U5-F1
#
_entry.id   AF-A0A0C1H9U5-F1
#
_cell.length_a   1.000
_cell.length_b   1.000
_cell.length_c   1.000
_cell.angle_alpha   90.00
_cell.angle_beta   90.00
_cell.angle_gamma   90.00
#
_symmetry.space_group_name_H-M   'P 1'
#
loop_
_entity.id
_entity.type
_entity.pdbx_description
1 polymer ?
#
loop_
_entity_poly.entity_id
_entity_poly.type
_entity_poly.pdbx_seq_one_letter_code
_entity_poly.pdbx_strand_id
1 'polypeptide(L)'
;MSSKTLQAGLLALILAAAPAHARAGEGGGGGGGGSAQGGGQSNALSASVTRSVVNILTRGFDRCGRLPRNFKFDCFRHTYKLARQKLDSNQAYAEASQALTLVEDTLTKAVKKNLDPSQKNVRLGLNVYRAVKPAAVPQIKRQTEQAMRQAETILLRSPAAKQVQYARIAEAVNSNKILLRSAMLPGAAIRLAWQLLKKAVPA
;
A
#
# COMPACT_ATOMS: atom_id res chain seq x y z
N MET A 1 -10.07 55.02 -24.43
CA MET A 1 -11.52 55.32 -24.58
C MET A 1 -12.24 53.98 -24.53
N SER A 2 -12.65 53.51 -23.33
CA SER A 2 -14.04 53.50 -22.80
C SER A 2 -15.02 52.78 -23.74
N SER A 3 -15.78 51.74 -23.37
CA SER A 3 -16.53 51.40 -22.13
C SER A 3 -16.57 49.87 -21.96
N LYS A 4 -16.47 49.20 -20.81
CA LYS A 4 -17.22 49.18 -19.53
C LYS A 4 -18.74 48.86 -19.62
N THR A 5 -19.07 47.66 -19.10
CA THR A 5 -20.18 47.29 -18.17
C THR A 5 -21.63 47.21 -18.72
N LEU A 6 -22.57 46.33 -18.35
CA LEU A 6 -22.87 45.44 -17.19
C LEU A 6 -23.86 44.31 -17.60
N GLN A 7 -23.82 43.15 -16.92
CA GLN A 7 -24.98 42.32 -16.50
C GLN A 7 -24.42 41.15 -15.65
N ALA A 8 -24.45 41.12 -14.32
CA ALA A 8 -25.52 41.21 -13.32
C ALA A 8 -26.50 40.00 -13.34
N GLY A 9 -26.42 39.19 -12.27
CA GLY A 9 -27.32 38.08 -11.93
C GLY A 9 -26.53 36.78 -11.71
N LEU A 10 -26.60 36.05 -10.61
CA LEU A 10 -27.48 36.08 -9.44
C LEU A 10 -26.70 35.37 -8.29
N LEU A 11 -26.54 36.03 -7.15
CA LEU A 11 -25.99 35.43 -5.93
C LEU A 11 -27.09 34.58 -5.27
N ALA A 12 -26.90 33.26 -5.17
CA ALA A 12 -27.74 32.40 -4.33
C ALA A 12 -27.01 32.14 -3.01
N LEU A 13 -27.48 32.79 -1.95
CA LEU A 13 -27.22 32.43 -0.55
C LEU A 13 -27.79 31.01 -0.30
N ILE A 14 -26.95 30.07 0.12
CA ILE A 14 -27.42 28.85 0.78
C ILE A 14 -27.04 28.95 2.25
N LEU A 15 -28.07 29.16 3.07
CA LEU A 15 -28.01 29.29 4.51
C LEU A 15 -28.06 27.91 5.17
N ALA A 16 -27.13 27.71 6.10
CA ALA A 16 -27.02 26.77 7.22
C ALA A 16 -28.03 25.61 7.40
N ALA A 17 -27.47 24.41 7.61
CA ALA A 17 -27.98 23.43 8.58
C ALA A 17 -26.79 22.75 9.27
N ALA A 18 -26.48 23.18 10.50
CA ALA A 18 -25.55 22.47 11.39
C ALA A 18 -26.36 21.47 12.24
N PRO A 19 -25.95 20.20 12.37
CA PRO A 19 -26.60 19.29 13.29
C PRO A 19 -26.20 19.64 14.73
N ALA A 20 -27.17 20.12 15.51
CA ALA A 20 -27.09 20.18 16.95
C ALA A 20 -27.13 18.76 17.52
N HIS A 21 -25.98 18.23 17.95
CA HIS A 21 -25.96 17.05 18.80
C HIS A 21 -26.26 17.48 20.25
N ALA A 22 -27.54 17.49 20.59
CA ALA A 22 -27.99 17.42 21.97
C ALA A 22 -28.31 15.96 22.31
N ARG A 23 -27.50 15.31 23.14
CA ARG A 23 -27.96 14.20 23.96
C ARG A 23 -27.51 14.41 25.40
N ALA A 24 -28.53 14.34 26.24
CA ALA A 24 -28.51 14.54 27.67
C ALA A 24 -27.54 13.61 28.38
N GLY A 25 -27.02 14.11 29.50
CA GLY A 25 -26.29 13.31 30.47
C GLY A 25 -27.23 12.46 31.31
N GLU A 26 -26.80 11.24 31.58
CA GLU A 26 -27.13 10.46 32.77
C GLU A 26 -25.80 10.06 33.40
N GLY A 27 -25.67 10.35 34.69
CA GLY A 27 -24.42 10.22 35.43
C GLY A 27 -24.17 8.84 36.04
N GLY A 28 -23.03 8.75 36.70
CA GLY A 28 -22.81 7.86 37.84
C GLY A 28 -22.09 6.56 37.53
N GLY A 29 -20.91 6.37 38.14
CA GLY A 29 -20.29 5.05 38.27
C GLY A 29 -18.77 5.10 38.32
N GLY A 30 -18.21 5.51 39.46
CA GLY A 30 -16.79 5.32 39.75
C GLY A 30 -16.43 3.84 39.91
N GLY A 31 -15.14 3.55 39.79
CA GLY A 31 -14.58 2.28 40.26
C GLY A 31 -13.35 1.83 39.50
N GLY A 32 -12.23 1.75 40.23
CA GLY A 32 -11.22 0.73 39.96
C GLY A 32 -9.98 1.23 39.24
N GLY A 33 -9.00 1.68 40.03
CA GLY A 33 -7.61 1.62 39.62
C GLY A 33 -7.23 0.21 39.17
N GLY A 34 -6.49 0.15 38.08
CA GLY A 34 -5.93 -1.07 37.50
C GLY A 34 -4.60 -0.77 36.85
N SER A 35 -3.65 -0.24 37.65
CA SER A 35 -2.24 -0.34 37.33
C SER A 35 -1.84 -1.81 37.41
N ALA A 36 -1.96 -2.53 36.30
CA ALA A 36 -1.36 -3.85 36.12
C ALA A 36 -0.31 -3.77 35.03
N GLN A 37 0.87 -3.36 35.49
CA GLN A 37 2.18 -3.67 34.94
C GLN A 37 2.19 -5.14 34.45
N GLY A 38 2.45 -5.34 33.16
CA GLY A 38 2.49 -6.66 32.54
C GLY A 38 3.11 -6.60 31.16
N GLY A 39 4.35 -6.10 31.07
CA GLY A 39 5.15 -6.05 29.84
C GLY A 39 5.60 -7.44 29.39
N GLY A 40 4.66 -8.32 29.08
CA GLY A 40 4.90 -9.51 28.27
C GLY A 40 4.39 -9.21 26.87
N GLN A 41 5.21 -9.41 25.84
CA GLN A 41 4.69 -9.45 24.47
C GLN A 41 3.67 -10.59 24.42
N SER A 42 2.38 -10.26 24.44
CA SER A 42 1.35 -11.26 24.28
C SER A 42 1.50 -11.86 22.88
N ASN A 43 1.91 -13.12 22.82
CA ASN A 43 1.97 -13.95 21.60
C ASN A 43 0.56 -14.23 21.01
N ALA A 44 -0.44 -13.44 21.38
CA ALA A 44 -1.81 -13.54 20.91
C ALA A 44 -2.03 -12.68 19.66
N LEU A 45 -3.06 -13.02 18.90
CA LEU A 45 -3.54 -12.15 17.83
C LEU A 45 -4.08 -10.85 18.40
N SER A 46 -3.68 -9.72 17.81
CA SER A 46 -4.19 -8.40 18.17
C SER A 46 -4.47 -7.55 16.95
N ALA A 47 -5.58 -6.79 16.99
CA ALA A 47 -5.95 -5.86 15.93
C ALA A 47 -4.92 -4.74 15.73
N SER A 48 -4.17 -4.38 16.78
CA SER A 48 -3.10 -3.38 16.70
C SER A 48 -1.94 -3.85 15.81
N VAL A 49 -1.48 -5.09 16.00
CA VAL A 49 -0.43 -5.69 15.16
C VAL A 49 -0.92 -5.80 13.72
N THR A 50 -2.14 -6.31 13.50
CA THR A 50 -2.74 -6.41 12.15
C THR A 50 -2.78 -5.07 11.45
N ARG A 51 -3.30 -4.03 12.14
CA ARG A 51 -3.41 -2.68 11.59
C ARG A 51 -2.04 -2.10 11.25
N SER A 52 -1.03 -2.36 12.09
CA SER A 52 0.34 -1.92 11.82
C SER A 52 0.89 -2.56 10.55
N VAL A 53 0.69 -3.86 10.34
CA VAL A 53 1.11 -4.57 9.12
C VAL A 53 0.38 -4.04 7.89
N VAL A 54 -0.94 -3.91 7.96
CA VAL A 54 -1.76 -3.34 6.87
C VAL A 54 -1.29 -1.93 6.52
N ASN A 55 -1.00 -1.09 7.52
CA ASN A 55 -0.47 0.26 7.31
C ASN A 55 0.91 0.26 6.65
N ILE A 56 1.79 -0.67 7.01
CA ILE A 56 3.11 -0.81 6.37
C ILE A 56 2.93 -1.19 4.89
N LEU A 57 2.07 -2.16 4.60
CA LEU A 57 1.81 -2.64 3.25
C LEU A 57 1.21 -1.55 2.35
N THR A 58 0.17 -0.87 2.83
CA THR A 58 -0.55 0.16 2.05
C THR A 58 0.32 1.39 1.83
N ARG A 59 0.79 2.04 2.91
CA ARG A 59 1.61 3.26 2.82
C ARG A 59 2.95 2.99 2.14
N GLY A 60 3.50 1.78 2.28
CA GLY A 60 4.70 1.36 1.60
C GLY A 60 4.52 1.34 0.08
N PHE A 61 3.43 0.76 -0.41
CA PHE A 61 3.12 0.75 -1.84
C PHE A 61 2.88 2.14 -2.41
N ASP A 62 2.15 2.99 -1.68
CA ASP A 62 1.95 4.40 -2.08
C ASP A 62 3.27 5.15 -2.19
N ARG A 63 4.17 4.97 -1.21
CA ARG A 63 5.51 5.56 -1.23
C ARG A 63 6.32 5.05 -2.42
N CYS A 64 6.30 3.75 -2.70
CA CYS A 64 6.97 3.17 -3.85
C CYS A 64 6.40 3.67 -5.18
N GLY A 65 5.14 4.12 -5.20
CA GLY A 65 4.50 4.75 -6.36
C GLY A 65 5.27 5.94 -6.92
N ARG A 66 6.02 6.66 -6.05
CA ARG A 66 6.82 7.85 -6.37
C ARG A 66 8.15 7.56 -7.08
N LEU A 67 8.60 6.30 -7.07
CA LEU A 67 9.85 5.91 -7.71
C LEU A 67 9.65 5.63 -9.21
N PRO A 68 10.70 5.77 -10.04
CA PRO A 68 10.66 5.28 -11.41
C PRO A 68 10.43 3.77 -11.44
N ARG A 69 9.80 3.29 -12.51
CA ARG A 69 9.30 1.90 -12.64
C ARG A 69 10.34 0.83 -12.28
N ASN A 70 11.56 0.99 -12.77
CA ASN A 70 12.68 0.08 -12.56
C ASN A 70 13.15 0.00 -11.10
N PHE A 71 12.86 0.99 -10.25
CA PHE A 71 13.20 0.96 -8.82
C PHE A 71 12.08 0.41 -7.93
N LYS A 72 10.84 0.34 -8.45
CA LYS A 72 9.66 -0.03 -7.64
C LYS A 72 9.76 -1.43 -7.04
N PHE A 73 10.34 -2.40 -7.72
CA PHE A 73 10.44 -3.78 -7.22
C PHE A 73 11.34 -3.91 -5.99
N ASP A 74 12.49 -3.23 -5.96
CA ASP A 74 13.34 -3.22 -4.76
C ASP A 74 12.65 -2.47 -3.61
N CYS A 75 11.84 -1.46 -3.93
CA CYS A 75 11.01 -0.78 -2.93
C CYS A 75 9.92 -1.68 -2.35
N PHE A 76 9.16 -2.39 -3.19
CA PHE A 76 8.15 -3.36 -2.72
C PHE A 76 8.79 -4.46 -1.88
N ARG A 77 9.99 -4.94 -2.23
CA ARG A 77 10.75 -5.91 -1.42
C ARG A 77 10.97 -5.38 0.00
N HIS A 78 11.42 -4.13 0.13
CA HIS A 78 11.59 -3.49 1.44
C HIS A 78 10.27 -3.36 2.21
N THR A 79 9.17 -3.03 1.53
CA THR A 79 7.84 -2.97 2.17
C THR A 79 7.43 -4.31 2.76
N TYR A 80 7.56 -5.41 2.01
CA TYR A 80 7.24 -6.75 2.51
C TYR A 80 8.16 -7.18 3.65
N LYS A 81 9.46 -6.86 3.55
CA LYS A 81 10.41 -7.09 4.65
C LYS A 81 9.98 -6.42 5.95
N LEU A 82 9.61 -5.15 5.89
CA LEU A 82 9.14 -4.42 7.08
C LEU A 82 7.84 -5.01 7.63
N ALA A 83 6.93 -5.42 6.74
CA ALA A 83 5.65 -6.00 7.13
C ALA A 83 5.84 -7.35 7.84
N ARG A 84 6.70 -8.25 7.35
CA ARG A 84 6.98 -9.52 8.04
C ARG A 84 7.79 -9.35 9.31
N GLN A 85 8.75 -8.43 9.36
CA GLN A 85 9.52 -8.11 10.57
C GLN A 85 8.62 -7.62 11.71
N LYS A 86 7.49 -6.97 11.38
CA LYS A 86 6.49 -6.58 12.36
C LYS A 86 5.74 -7.78 12.98
N LEU A 87 5.75 -8.93 12.30
CA LEU A 87 5.10 -10.18 12.73
C LEU A 87 6.08 -11.17 13.39
N ASP A 88 7.37 -11.12 13.07
CA ASP A 88 8.36 -12.14 13.44
C ASP A 88 8.46 -12.41 14.96
N SER A 89 8.13 -11.43 15.81
CA SER A 89 8.16 -11.59 17.27
C SER A 89 6.86 -12.16 17.87
N ASN A 90 5.88 -12.55 17.07
CA ASN A 90 4.58 -13.06 17.55
C ASN A 90 4.20 -14.36 16.82
N GLN A 91 4.30 -15.48 17.54
CA GLN A 91 4.04 -16.81 16.97
C GLN A 91 2.60 -17.00 16.47
N ALA A 92 1.61 -16.28 16.98
CA ALA A 92 0.24 -16.37 16.45
C ALA A 92 0.13 -15.84 14.99
N TYR A 93 1.13 -15.10 14.53
CA TYR A 93 1.26 -14.61 13.16
C TYR A 93 2.24 -15.41 12.30
N ALA A 94 2.69 -16.60 12.74
CA ALA A 94 3.70 -17.37 12.02
C ALA A 94 3.33 -17.63 10.53
N GLU A 95 2.09 -18.05 10.26
CA GLU A 95 1.64 -18.33 8.89
C GLU A 95 1.49 -17.04 8.07
N ALA A 96 1.09 -15.93 8.69
CA ALA A 96 1.09 -14.63 8.04
C ALA A 96 2.50 -14.13 7.73
N SER A 97 3.46 -14.31 8.64
CA SER A 97 4.87 -13.99 8.37
C SER A 97 5.42 -14.85 7.23
N GLN A 98 5.11 -16.15 7.21
CA GLN A 98 5.49 -17.04 6.11
C GLN A 98 4.91 -16.58 4.76
N ALA A 99 3.63 -16.18 4.72
CA ALA A 99 2.99 -15.67 3.52
C ALA A 99 3.66 -14.39 2.99
N LEU A 100 4.00 -13.45 3.88
CA LEU A 100 4.70 -12.22 3.49
C LEU A 100 6.16 -12.48 3.09
N THR A 101 6.83 -13.42 3.76
CA THR A 101 8.19 -13.87 3.43
C THR A 101 8.25 -14.44 2.01
N LEU A 102 7.25 -15.22 1.60
CA LEU A 102 7.17 -15.74 0.22
C LEU A 102 7.25 -14.62 -0.83
N VAL A 103 6.56 -13.51 -0.60
CA VAL A 103 6.56 -12.37 -1.52
C VAL A 103 7.89 -11.61 -1.46
N GLU A 104 8.42 -11.36 -0.27
CA GLU A 104 9.74 -10.73 -0.10
C GLU A 104 10.84 -11.55 -0.79
N ASP A 105 10.89 -12.86 -0.59
CA ASP A 105 11.92 -13.72 -1.15
C ASP A 105 11.85 -13.76 -2.67
N THR A 106 10.63 -13.83 -3.22
CA THR A 106 10.39 -13.74 -4.65
C THR A 106 10.96 -12.44 -5.21
N LEU A 107 10.62 -11.31 -4.60
CA LEU A 107 11.13 -9.99 -4.99
C LEU A 107 12.65 -9.89 -4.81
N THR A 108 13.19 -10.43 -3.73
CA THR A 108 14.63 -10.44 -3.43
C THR A 108 15.41 -11.17 -4.51
N LYS A 109 15.00 -12.40 -4.84
CA LYS A 109 15.63 -13.21 -5.88
C LYS A 109 15.50 -12.53 -7.25
N ALA A 110 14.31 -12.03 -7.58
CA ALA A 110 14.03 -11.40 -8.86
C ALA A 110 14.81 -10.09 -9.06
N VAL A 111 14.90 -9.23 -8.04
CA VAL A 111 15.70 -8.00 -8.08
C VAL A 111 17.19 -8.34 -8.19
N LYS A 112 17.70 -9.22 -7.32
CA LYS A 112 19.14 -9.59 -7.32
C LYS A 112 19.60 -10.14 -8.67
N LYS A 113 18.79 -10.99 -9.31
CA LYS A 113 19.11 -11.58 -10.62
C LYS A 113 19.09 -10.57 -11.77
N ASN A 114 18.35 -9.48 -11.63
CA ASN A 114 18.06 -8.55 -12.73
C ASN A 114 18.51 -7.12 -12.45
N LEU A 115 19.49 -6.90 -11.58
CA LEU A 115 20.03 -5.57 -11.30
C LEU A 115 20.53 -4.90 -12.58
N ASP A 116 20.28 -3.59 -12.68
CA ASP A 116 20.80 -2.74 -13.75
C ASP A 116 22.02 -1.94 -13.25
N PRO A 117 23.26 -2.34 -13.58
CA PRO A 117 24.45 -1.64 -13.12
C PRO A 117 24.63 -0.26 -13.78
N SER A 118 23.91 0.03 -14.88
CA SER A 118 23.98 1.34 -15.54
C SER A 118 23.24 2.44 -14.77
N GLN A 119 22.38 2.06 -13.83
CA GLN A 119 21.56 2.99 -13.07
C GLN A 119 22.14 3.18 -11.67
N LYS A 120 22.34 4.43 -11.26
CA LYS A 120 22.74 4.76 -9.89
C LYS A 120 21.58 4.47 -8.93
N ASN A 121 21.92 4.11 -7.70
CA ASN A 121 20.93 3.89 -6.66
C ASN A 121 20.18 5.19 -6.33
N VAL A 122 18.88 5.08 -6.07
CA VAL A 122 18.03 6.22 -5.71
C VAL A 122 17.68 6.17 -4.24
N ARG A 123 17.81 7.29 -3.55
CA ARG A 123 17.40 7.44 -2.15
C ARG A 123 15.97 7.97 -2.08
N LEU A 124 15.14 7.35 -1.25
CA LEU A 124 13.81 7.88 -0.91
C LEU A 124 13.58 7.68 0.59
N GLY A 125 13.63 8.80 1.32
CA GLY A 125 13.69 8.83 2.77
C GLY A 125 15.02 8.30 3.30
N LEU A 126 14.96 7.37 4.24
CA LEU A 126 16.13 6.70 4.82
C LEU A 126 16.57 5.44 4.07
N ASN A 127 15.84 5.06 3.01
CA ASN A 127 16.10 3.86 2.24
C ASN A 127 16.75 4.18 0.90
N VAL A 128 17.60 3.26 0.45
CA VAL A 128 18.26 3.29 -0.86
C VAL A 128 17.71 2.13 -1.69
N TYR A 129 17.35 2.42 -2.93
CA TYR A 129 16.72 1.47 -3.85
C TYR A 129 17.56 1.30 -5.10
N ARG A 130 17.61 0.06 -5.60
CA ARG A 130 18.34 -0.31 -6.81
C ARG A 130 17.37 -0.52 -7.97
N ALA A 131 17.84 -0.20 -9.17
CA ALA A 131 17.07 -0.47 -10.37
C ALA A 131 17.24 -1.91 -10.85
N VAL A 132 16.18 -2.44 -11.45
CA VAL A 132 16.24 -3.64 -12.29
C VAL A 132 16.26 -3.27 -13.76
N LYS A 133 16.81 -4.16 -14.60
CA LYS A 133 16.85 -3.98 -16.05
C LYS A 133 15.42 -3.79 -16.59
N PRO A 134 15.16 -2.80 -17.46
CA PRO A 134 13.82 -2.58 -18.02
C PRO A 134 13.22 -3.83 -18.69
N ALA A 135 14.05 -4.62 -19.38
CA ALA A 135 13.65 -5.86 -20.04
C ALA A 135 13.15 -6.95 -19.07
N ALA A 136 13.60 -6.93 -17.81
CA ALA A 136 13.18 -7.91 -16.81
C ALA A 136 11.83 -7.56 -16.14
N VAL A 137 11.37 -6.31 -16.25
CA VAL A 137 10.16 -5.82 -15.58
C VAL A 137 8.93 -6.71 -15.81
N PRO A 138 8.60 -7.18 -17.03
CA PRO A 138 7.43 -8.03 -17.25
C PRO A 138 7.53 -9.38 -16.53
N GLN A 139 8.72 -9.98 -16.51
CA GLN A 139 8.95 -11.25 -15.81
C GLN A 139 8.81 -11.07 -14.30
N ILE A 140 9.48 -10.08 -13.73
CA ILE A 140 9.46 -9.80 -12.28
C ILE A 140 8.02 -9.51 -11.84
N LYS A 141 7.26 -8.74 -12.63
CA LYS A 141 5.83 -8.48 -12.39
C LYS A 141 5.04 -9.78 -12.27
N ARG A 142 5.14 -10.69 -13.24
CA ARG A 142 4.40 -11.97 -13.22
C ARG A 142 4.75 -12.83 -12.01
N GLN A 143 6.04 -12.95 -11.70
CA GLN A 143 6.52 -13.70 -10.53
C GLN A 143 5.98 -13.10 -9.22
N THR A 144 6.04 -11.77 -9.09
CA THR A 144 5.53 -11.05 -7.91
C THR A 144 4.03 -11.24 -7.76
N GLU A 145 3.25 -11.09 -8.84
CA GLU A 145 1.81 -11.30 -8.79
C GLU A 145 1.43 -12.73 -8.41
N GLN A 146 2.19 -13.72 -8.88
CA GLN A 146 1.99 -15.12 -8.49
C GLN A 146 2.27 -15.33 -7.01
N ALA A 147 3.38 -14.80 -6.50
CA ALA A 147 3.71 -14.89 -5.07
C ALA A 147 2.66 -14.18 -4.20
N MET A 148 2.16 -13.01 -4.62
CA MET A 148 1.07 -12.31 -3.92
C MET A 148 -0.22 -13.14 -3.88
N ARG A 149 -0.60 -13.81 -4.98
CA ARG A 149 -1.77 -14.71 -5.00
C ARG A 149 -1.60 -15.91 -4.07
N GLN A 150 -0.40 -16.49 -4.03
CA GLN A 150 -0.10 -17.59 -3.12
C GLN A 150 -0.14 -17.15 -1.65
N ALA A 151 0.44 -15.98 -1.34
CA ALA A 151 0.38 -15.39 -0.01
C ALA A 151 -1.06 -15.11 0.44
N GLU A 152 -1.88 -14.51 -0.43
CA GLU A 152 -3.32 -14.30 -0.21
C GLU A 152 -4.04 -15.62 0.09
N THR A 153 -3.72 -16.67 -0.66
CA THR A 153 -4.29 -18.00 -0.46
C THR A 153 -3.92 -18.60 0.90
N ILE A 154 -2.65 -18.50 1.32
CA ILE A 154 -2.19 -18.97 2.64
C ILE A 154 -2.94 -18.25 3.75
N LEU A 155 -3.07 -16.93 3.65
CA LEU A 155 -3.75 -16.10 4.64
C LEU A 155 -5.24 -16.46 4.74
N LEU A 156 -5.93 -16.62 3.62
CA LEU A 156 -7.38 -16.88 3.58
C LEU A 156 -7.76 -18.32 3.96
N ARG A 157 -6.84 -19.27 3.85
CA ARG A 157 -7.03 -20.68 4.26
C ARG A 157 -6.63 -20.95 5.70
N SER A 158 -6.28 -19.91 6.46
CA SER A 158 -5.92 -20.06 7.87
C SER A 158 -7.14 -20.46 8.72
N PRO A 159 -6.94 -21.06 9.90
CA PRO A 159 -8.04 -21.49 10.77
C PRO A 159 -8.98 -20.33 11.17
N ALA A 160 -10.25 -20.65 11.44
CA ALA A 160 -11.29 -19.66 11.75
C ALA A 160 -10.90 -18.67 12.87
N ALA A 161 -10.17 -19.14 13.89
CA ALA A 161 -9.67 -18.32 15.00
C ALA A 161 -8.73 -17.17 14.56
N LYS A 162 -8.08 -17.28 13.38
CA LYS A 162 -7.16 -16.27 12.83
C LYS A 162 -7.80 -15.43 11.72
N GLN A 163 -8.99 -15.83 11.24
CA GLN A 163 -9.55 -15.38 9.96
C GLN A 163 -9.76 -13.87 9.89
N VAL A 164 -10.28 -13.24 10.95
CA VAL A 164 -10.57 -11.79 10.95
C VAL A 164 -9.31 -10.97 10.70
N GLN A 165 -8.19 -11.32 11.34
CA GLN A 165 -6.96 -10.56 11.19
C GLN A 165 -6.22 -10.90 9.90
N TYR A 166 -6.25 -12.18 9.51
CA TYR A 166 -5.55 -12.63 8.32
C TYR A 166 -6.24 -12.17 7.03
N ALA A 167 -7.59 -12.11 7.03
CA ALA A 167 -8.35 -11.55 5.92
C ALA A 167 -7.99 -10.08 5.65
N ARG A 168 -7.76 -9.27 6.70
CA ARG A 168 -7.32 -7.88 6.56
C ARG A 168 -5.94 -7.74 5.93
N ILE A 169 -5.00 -8.64 6.29
CA ILE A 169 -3.68 -8.67 5.67
C ILE A 169 -3.81 -9.14 4.21
N ALA A 170 -4.64 -10.14 3.94
CA ALA A 170 -4.90 -10.64 2.59
C ALA A 170 -5.49 -9.55 1.69
N GLU A 171 -6.44 -8.76 2.19
CA GLU A 171 -7.02 -7.62 1.48
C GLU A 171 -5.98 -6.56 1.12
N ALA A 172 -5.05 -6.25 2.04
CA ALA A 172 -3.95 -5.34 1.76
C ALA A 172 -3.02 -5.90 0.66
N VAL A 173 -2.71 -7.19 0.70
CA VAL A 173 -1.92 -7.87 -0.35
C VAL A 173 -2.64 -7.83 -1.70
N ASN A 174 -3.96 -8.08 -1.73
CA ASN A 174 -4.77 -8.04 -2.94
C ASN A 174 -4.86 -6.62 -3.53
N SER A 175 -5.05 -5.60 -2.69
CA SER A 175 -5.04 -4.20 -3.09
C SER A 175 -3.69 -3.81 -3.72
N ASN A 176 -2.59 -4.24 -3.09
CA ASN A 176 -1.24 -4.00 -3.58
C ASN A 176 -0.93 -4.71 -4.91
N LYS A 177 -1.52 -5.88 -5.16
CA LYS A 177 -1.48 -6.56 -6.47
C LYS A 177 -2.13 -5.72 -7.58
N ILE A 178 -3.25 -5.06 -7.30
CA ILE A 178 -3.90 -4.14 -8.24
C ILE A 178 -3.00 -2.91 -8.48
N LEU A 179 -2.45 -2.32 -7.42
CA LEU A 179 -1.52 -1.19 -7.54
C LEU A 179 -0.27 -1.55 -8.34
N LEU A 180 0.28 -2.76 -8.16
CA LEU A 180 1.40 -3.26 -8.96
C LEU A 180 1.03 -3.29 -10.45
N ARG A 181 -0.17 -3.75 -10.80
CA ARG A 181 -0.62 -3.77 -12.20
C ARG A 181 -0.69 -2.38 -12.79
N SER A 182 -1.31 -1.44 -12.07
CA SER A 182 -1.47 -0.05 -12.51
C SER A 182 -0.13 0.69 -12.60
N ALA A 183 0.74 0.52 -11.60
CA ALA A 183 2.07 1.13 -11.56
C ALA A 183 3.00 0.62 -12.69
N MET A 184 2.69 -0.55 -13.25
CA MET A 184 3.43 -1.18 -14.34
C MET A 184 2.74 -1.02 -15.70
N LEU A 185 1.71 -0.18 -15.85
CA LEU A 185 1.17 0.19 -17.17
C LEU A 185 2.11 1.20 -17.86
N PRO A 186 2.45 1.03 -19.14
CA PRO A 186 3.33 1.94 -19.90
C PRO A 186 2.62 3.27 -20.19
N GLY A 187 2.25 4.03 -19.15
CA GLY A 187 1.48 5.27 -19.26
C GLY A 187 2.19 6.40 -20.01
N ALA A 188 3.51 6.33 -20.16
CA ALA A 188 4.27 7.27 -20.99
C ALA A 188 4.21 6.93 -22.49
N ALA A 189 4.28 5.64 -22.85
CA ALA A 189 4.21 5.19 -24.24
C ALA A 189 2.82 5.44 -24.85
N ILE A 190 1.76 5.24 -24.06
CA ILE A 190 0.38 5.50 -24.50
C ILE A 190 0.17 7.00 -24.75
N ARG A 191 0.68 7.89 -23.88
CA ARG A 191 0.57 9.34 -24.08
C ARG A 191 1.35 9.84 -25.29
N LEU A 192 2.57 9.32 -25.50
CA LEU A 192 3.37 9.64 -26.69
C LEU A 192 2.71 9.14 -27.97
N ALA A 193 2.23 7.89 -27.99
CA ALA A 193 1.50 7.35 -29.13
C ALA A 193 0.23 8.16 -29.45
N TRP A 194 -0.50 8.61 -28.43
CA TRP A 194 -1.71 9.42 -28.60
C TRP A 194 -1.40 10.86 -29.07
N GLN A 195 -0.29 11.46 -28.62
CA GLN A 195 0.19 12.74 -29.13
C GLN A 195 0.67 12.67 -30.58
N LEU A 196 1.31 11.55 -30.97
CA LEU A 196 1.72 11.32 -32.36
C LEU A 196 0.52 11.08 -33.28
N LEU A 197 -0.46 10.28 -32.84
CA LEU A 197 -1.73 10.08 -33.58
C LEU A 197 -2.50 11.39 -33.79
N LYS A 198 -2.57 12.25 -32.75
CA LYS A 198 -3.20 13.58 -32.88
C LYS A 198 -2.53 14.50 -33.91
N LYS A 199 -1.24 14.33 -34.16
CA LYS A 199 -0.51 15.11 -35.17
C LYS A 199 -0.61 14.49 -36.57
N ALA A 200 -0.96 13.21 -36.67
CA ALA A 200 -0.99 12.47 -37.93
C ALA A 200 -2.38 12.42 -38.60
N VAL A 201 -3.44 12.89 -37.93
CA VAL A 201 -4.78 13.04 -38.51
C VAL A 201 -4.95 14.49 -38.95
N PRO A 202 -4.88 14.81 -40.27
CA PRO A 202 -5.29 16.12 -40.76
C PRO A 202 -6.81 16.27 -40.56
N ALA A 203 -7.23 17.50 -40.23
CA ALA A 203 -8.62 17.88 -40.01
C ALA A 203 -9.51 17.62 -41.24
#